data_AF-A0A662AKP7-F1
#
_entry.id   AF-A0A662AKP7-F1
#
_cell.length_a   1.000
_cell.length_b   1.000
_cell.length_c   1.000
_cell.angle_alpha   90.00
_cell.angle_beta   90.00
_cell.angle_gamma   90.00
#
_symmetry.space_group_name_H-M   'P 1'
#
loop_
_entity.id
_entity.type
_entity.pdbx_description
1 polymer ?
#
loop_
_entity_poly.entity_id
_entity_poly.type
_entity_poly.pdbx_seq_one_letter_code
_entity_poly.pdbx_strand_id
1 'polypeptide(L)'
;MTFDELLAEVYILTNRPDLTAETSSAVRAATLKAHSSDFFSRDLYEVDLAFEFLEYKQCIDIYSLFCNYRALKYLKRYTVIPDGAAGAENGCFLEIVTPEEILDSYHRNRSDIAYVAGRMLEIRAGVNFQHAIMGAYMYPVVTPVSDYSSWVAQLQPWAIINEAARVIFKMIGYDEQSAQYNTLVAEEYQLLKMTGLADVGY
;
A
#
# COMPACT_ATOMS: atom_id res chain seq x y z
N MET A 1 9.24 13.63 8.97
CA MET A 1 8.40 14.77 9.34
C MET A 1 7.02 14.29 9.80
N THR A 2 6.44 14.98 10.76
CA THR A 2 5.04 14.81 11.20
C THR A 2 4.08 15.52 10.25
N PHE A 3 2.77 15.30 10.41
CA PHE A 3 1.76 16.00 9.59
C PHE A 3 1.81 17.52 9.76
N ASP A 4 1.97 17.99 10.99
CA ASP A 4 2.01 19.43 11.30
C ASP A 4 3.27 20.10 10.75
N GLU A 5 4.40 19.39 10.74
CA GLU A 5 5.63 19.86 10.10
C GLU A 5 5.46 20.01 8.58
N LEU A 6 4.84 19.01 7.92
CA LEU A 6 4.55 19.10 6.49
C LEU A 6 3.63 20.27 6.17
N LEU A 7 2.60 20.51 6.99
CA LEU A 7 1.71 21.65 6.84
C LEU A 7 2.46 22.98 6.99
N ALA A 8 3.29 23.11 8.02
CA ALA A 8 4.07 24.31 8.27
C ALA A 8 4.96 24.65 7.07
N GLU A 9 5.65 23.67 6.50
CA GLU A 9 6.48 23.86 5.31
C GLU A 9 5.66 24.30 4.09
N VAL A 10 4.49 23.70 3.85
CA VAL A 10 3.63 24.14 2.73
C VAL A 10 3.12 25.57 2.94
N TYR A 11 2.79 25.98 4.16
CA TYR A 11 2.42 27.37 4.44
C TYR A 11 3.57 28.35 4.20
N ILE A 12 4.80 27.96 4.55
CA ILE A 12 6.00 28.77 4.30
C ILE A 12 6.20 28.96 2.79
N LEU A 13 6.11 27.89 2.01
CA LEU A 13 6.32 27.96 0.56
C LEU A 13 5.23 28.75 -0.15
N THR A 14 3.97 28.53 0.23
CA THR A 14 2.82 29.16 -0.44
C THR A 14 2.55 30.57 0.07
N ASN A 15 3.09 30.94 1.23
CA ASN A 15 2.78 32.17 1.97
C ASN A 15 1.26 32.34 2.22
N ARG A 16 0.55 31.21 2.46
CA ARG A 16 -0.91 31.16 2.65
C ARG A 16 -1.30 30.34 3.89
N PRO A 17 -0.97 30.83 5.10
CA PRO A 17 -1.36 30.17 6.35
C PRO A 17 -2.88 30.19 6.59
N ASP A 18 -3.65 31.00 5.84
CA ASP A 18 -5.09 31.10 5.92
C ASP A 18 -5.82 29.88 5.32
N LEU A 19 -5.20 29.16 4.38
CA LEU A 19 -5.81 28.03 3.65
C LEU A 19 -5.61 26.69 4.36
N THR A 20 -6.05 26.62 5.63
CA THR A 20 -5.70 25.50 6.50
C THR A 20 -6.34 24.17 6.09
N ALA A 21 -7.62 24.19 5.74
CA ALA A 21 -8.36 22.99 5.33
C ALA A 21 -7.87 22.47 3.98
N GLU A 22 -7.60 23.37 3.04
CA GLU A 22 -7.13 23.06 1.70
C GLU A 22 -5.71 22.50 1.74
N THR A 23 -4.83 23.09 2.54
CA THR A 23 -3.46 22.61 2.72
C THR A 23 -3.45 21.23 3.38
N SER A 24 -4.30 21.01 4.40
CA SER A 24 -4.48 19.69 5.02
C SER A 24 -4.95 18.64 4.03
N SER A 25 -5.93 18.97 3.20
CA SER A 25 -6.41 18.08 2.14
C SER A 25 -5.30 17.80 1.10
N ALA A 26 -4.56 18.82 0.69
CA ALA A 26 -3.48 18.70 -0.29
C ALA A 26 -2.33 17.81 0.22
N VAL A 27 -1.92 17.94 1.49
CA VAL A 27 -0.89 17.09 2.09
C VAL A 27 -1.35 15.63 2.16
N ARG A 28 -2.60 15.37 2.57
CA ARG A 28 -3.16 14.01 2.57
C ARG A 28 -3.18 13.40 1.17
N ALA A 29 -3.66 14.15 0.18
CA ALA A 29 -3.71 13.71 -1.21
C ALA A 29 -2.30 13.45 -1.78
N ALA A 30 -1.35 14.34 -1.51
CA ALA A 30 0.04 14.20 -1.92
C ALA A 30 0.71 12.96 -1.29
N THR A 31 0.42 12.69 -0.01
CA THR A 31 0.91 11.49 0.69
C THR A 31 0.38 10.22 0.03
N LEU A 32 -0.94 10.13 -0.20
CA LEU A 32 -1.54 8.98 -0.88
C LEU A 32 -0.96 8.81 -2.30
N LYS A 33 -0.81 9.91 -3.05
CA LYS A 33 -0.22 9.90 -4.40
C LYS A 33 1.22 9.36 -4.38
N ALA A 34 2.02 9.77 -3.40
CA ALA A 34 3.40 9.31 -3.28
C ALA A 34 3.48 7.80 -3.08
N HIS A 35 2.67 7.24 -2.17
CA HIS A 35 2.58 5.79 -1.97
C HIS A 35 1.97 5.07 -3.18
N SER A 36 0.98 5.65 -3.86
CA SER A 36 0.39 5.09 -5.10
C SER A 36 1.35 5.07 -6.29
N SER A 37 2.48 5.78 -6.23
CA SER A 37 3.35 5.98 -7.40
C SER A 37 4.10 4.73 -7.86
N ASP A 38 4.29 3.77 -6.95
CA ASP A 38 4.87 2.46 -7.22
C ASP A 38 4.47 1.45 -6.13
N PHE A 39 4.90 0.19 -6.26
CA PHE A 39 4.70 -0.87 -5.26
C PHE A 39 5.94 -1.03 -4.37
N PHE A 40 6.12 -0.09 -3.46
CA PHE A 40 7.26 -0.06 -2.54
C PHE A 40 7.18 -1.18 -1.51
N SER A 41 8.29 -1.86 -1.27
CA SER A 41 8.46 -2.85 -0.22
C SER A 41 8.10 -2.35 1.18
N ARG A 42 8.37 -1.08 1.49
CA ARG A 42 8.03 -0.45 2.76
C ARG A 42 6.52 -0.24 2.95
N ASP A 43 5.74 -0.36 1.87
CA ASP A 43 4.28 -0.41 1.93
C ASP A 43 3.74 -1.84 2.14
N LEU A 44 4.61 -2.86 2.04
CA LEU A 44 4.25 -4.25 2.22
C LEU A 44 4.07 -4.54 3.71
N TYR A 45 2.90 -5.09 4.03
CA TYR A 45 2.57 -5.57 5.35
C TYR A 45 2.19 -7.03 5.28
N GLU A 46 2.61 -7.77 6.29
CA GLU A 46 2.46 -9.21 6.38
C GLU A 46 1.58 -9.56 7.57
N VAL A 47 0.65 -10.49 7.38
CA VAL A 47 -0.24 -10.97 8.44
C VAL A 47 -0.43 -12.46 8.38
N ASP A 48 -0.50 -13.07 9.56
CA ASP A 48 -0.93 -14.44 9.74
C ASP A 48 -2.47 -14.52 9.68
N LEU A 49 -2.96 -15.32 8.74
CA LEU A 49 -4.35 -15.71 8.61
C LEU A 49 -4.55 -17.09 9.23
N ALA A 50 -5.53 -17.18 10.13
CA ALA A 50 -5.99 -18.44 10.69
C ALA A 50 -7.48 -18.61 10.35
N PHE A 51 -7.81 -19.69 9.66
CA PHE A 51 -9.17 -20.07 9.32
C PHE A 51 -9.76 -20.98 10.41
N GLU A 52 -11.07 -20.92 10.60
CA GLU A 52 -11.75 -21.72 11.62
C GLU A 52 -11.73 -23.22 11.27
N PHE A 53 -11.85 -23.53 9.97
CA PHE A 53 -11.96 -24.90 9.47
C PHE A 53 -10.84 -25.25 8.49
N LEU A 54 -10.48 -26.53 8.46
CA LEU A 54 -9.49 -27.10 7.54
C LEU A 54 -10.15 -27.43 6.20
N GLU A 55 -10.13 -26.49 5.25
CA GLU A 55 -10.81 -26.61 3.95
C GLU A 55 -9.88 -26.42 2.75
N TYR A 56 -10.33 -26.85 1.56
CA TYR A 56 -9.65 -26.62 0.28
C TYR A 56 -9.92 -25.24 -0.30
N LYS A 57 -11.04 -24.62 0.09
CA LYS A 57 -11.45 -23.29 -0.32
C LYS A 57 -11.58 -22.46 0.94
N GLN A 58 -11.00 -21.27 0.93
CA GLN A 58 -11.13 -20.32 2.01
C GLN A 58 -11.52 -18.98 1.40
N CYS A 59 -12.29 -18.21 2.15
CA CYS A 59 -12.72 -16.89 1.75
C CYS A 59 -12.52 -15.95 2.92
N ILE A 60 -11.94 -14.79 2.66
CA ILE A 60 -11.74 -13.78 3.69
C ILE A 60 -12.08 -12.41 3.17
N ASP A 61 -12.70 -11.62 4.02
CA ASP A 61 -12.93 -10.22 3.75
C ASP A 61 -11.67 -9.41 4.07
N ILE A 62 -11.07 -8.84 3.03
CA ILE A 62 -9.82 -8.09 3.14
C ILE A 62 -10.01 -6.83 3.99
N TYR A 63 -11.16 -6.16 3.89
CA TYR A 63 -11.36 -4.86 4.56
C TYR A 63 -11.66 -4.99 6.04
N SER A 64 -12.11 -6.17 6.49
CA SER A 64 -12.18 -6.51 7.91
C SER A 64 -10.80 -6.70 8.53
N LEU A 65 -9.80 -7.08 7.74
CA LEU A 65 -8.40 -7.18 8.19
C LEU A 65 -7.67 -5.84 8.06
N PHE A 66 -7.83 -5.17 6.92
CA PHE A 66 -7.09 -3.98 6.52
C PHE A 66 -8.03 -2.94 5.92
N CYS A 67 -8.34 -1.89 6.67
CA CYS A 67 -9.17 -0.79 6.16
C CYS A 67 -8.46 0.03 5.06
N ASN A 68 -7.12 -0.02 5.02
CA ASN A 68 -6.24 0.70 4.10
C ASN A 68 -5.59 -0.21 3.03
N TYR A 69 -6.20 -1.35 2.73
CA TYR A 69 -5.71 -2.26 1.70
C TYR A 69 -5.60 -1.59 0.32
N ARG A 70 -4.46 -1.82 -0.36
CA ARG A 70 -4.22 -1.35 -1.74
C ARG A 70 -4.18 -2.51 -2.73
N ALA A 71 -3.32 -3.50 -2.51
CA ALA A 71 -3.12 -4.60 -3.44
C ALA A 71 -2.49 -5.82 -2.76
N LEU A 72 -2.89 -7.02 -3.18
CA LEU A 72 -2.31 -8.28 -2.74
C LEU A 72 -0.98 -8.51 -3.46
N LYS A 73 0.08 -8.85 -2.72
CA LYS A 73 1.39 -9.20 -3.30
C LYS A 73 1.57 -10.70 -3.39
N TYR A 74 1.33 -11.40 -2.28
CA TYR A 74 1.52 -12.84 -2.22
C TYR A 74 0.67 -13.45 -1.10
N LEU A 75 0.45 -14.75 -1.19
CA LEU A 75 -0.17 -15.56 -0.16
C LEU A 75 0.60 -16.88 -0.04
N LYS A 76 1.10 -17.19 1.16
CA LYS A 76 1.87 -18.40 1.45
C LYS A 76 1.12 -19.24 2.47
N ARG A 77 0.63 -20.41 2.09
CA ARG A 77 0.01 -21.33 3.06
C ARG A 77 1.09 -21.91 3.95
N TYR A 78 0.82 -22.24 5.21
CA TYR A 78 1.76 -23.00 6.03
C TYR A 78 1.03 -23.97 6.96
N THR A 79 1.75 -24.95 7.48
CA THR A 79 1.22 -25.94 8.41
C THR A 79 1.82 -25.72 9.78
N VAL A 80 0.97 -25.61 10.79
CA VAL A 80 1.40 -25.59 12.18
C VAL A 80 1.61 -27.03 12.63
N ILE A 81 2.82 -27.36 13.08
CA ILE A 81 3.11 -28.68 13.65
C ILE A 81 2.77 -28.62 15.15
N PRO A 82 1.99 -29.57 15.72
CA PRO A 82 1.45 -29.47 17.08
C PRO A 82 2.47 -29.48 18.24
N ASP A 83 3.77 -29.66 17.98
CA ASP A 83 4.74 -30.06 19.03
C ASP A 83 5.87 -29.04 19.29
N GLY A 84 5.61 -27.74 19.08
CA GLY A 84 6.54 -26.66 19.44
C GLY A 84 7.86 -26.62 18.67
N ALA A 85 8.15 -27.61 17.82
CA ALA A 85 9.13 -27.50 16.76
C ALA A 85 8.58 -26.53 15.71
N ALA A 86 9.34 -25.46 15.41
CA ALA A 86 9.03 -24.47 14.38
C ALA A 86 8.34 -25.15 13.19
N GLY A 87 7.02 -24.96 13.10
CA GLY A 87 6.20 -25.59 12.08
C GLY A 87 6.85 -25.32 10.74
N ALA A 88 7.19 -26.38 10.02
CA ALA A 88 8.00 -26.26 8.82
C ALA A 88 7.37 -25.18 7.93
N GLU A 89 8.11 -24.10 7.67
CA GLU A 89 7.77 -23.08 6.69
C GLU A 89 7.80 -23.63 5.25
N ASN A 90 7.50 -24.92 5.07
CA ASN A 90 7.28 -25.64 3.82
C ASN A 90 5.92 -25.24 3.22
N GLY A 91 5.67 -23.94 3.25
CA GLY A 91 4.51 -23.32 2.68
C GLY A 91 4.66 -23.10 1.20
N CYS A 92 3.68 -23.54 0.41
CA CYS A 92 3.64 -23.23 -1.01
C CYS A 92 3.03 -21.83 -1.20
N PHE A 93 3.70 -21.00 -2.01
CA PHE A 93 3.10 -19.76 -2.50
C PHE A 93 1.95 -20.10 -3.44
N LEU A 94 0.81 -19.46 -3.19
CA LEU A 94 -0.33 -19.50 -4.08
C LEU A 94 -0.12 -18.51 -5.23
N GLU A 95 -0.53 -18.90 -6.43
CA GLU A 95 -0.48 -18.02 -7.59
C GLU A 95 -1.61 -17.00 -7.51
N ILE A 96 -1.28 -15.72 -7.61
CA ILE A 96 -2.26 -14.64 -7.62
C ILE A 96 -2.76 -14.44 -9.05
N VAL A 97 -4.05 -14.66 -9.28
CA VAL A 97 -4.68 -14.61 -10.60
C VAL A 97 -5.83 -13.62 -10.63
N THR A 98 -6.23 -13.19 -11.83
CA THR A 98 -7.47 -12.40 -11.97
C THR A 98 -8.70 -13.33 -11.97
N PRO A 99 -9.91 -12.81 -11.66
CA PRO A 99 -11.12 -13.63 -11.65
C PRO A 99 -11.43 -14.34 -12.98
N GLU A 100 -10.94 -13.82 -14.11
CA GLU A 100 -11.10 -14.43 -15.42
C GLU A 100 -10.23 -15.68 -15.62
N GLU A 101 -9.13 -15.81 -14.86
CA GLU A 101 -8.11 -16.86 -15.01
C GLU A 101 -8.31 -18.05 -14.05
N ILE A 102 -9.49 -18.15 -13.44
CA ILE A 102 -9.83 -19.23 -12.49
C ILE A 102 -9.88 -20.59 -13.20
N LEU A 103 -10.16 -20.61 -14.50
CA LEU A 103 -10.22 -21.82 -15.32
C LEU A 103 -8.91 -22.02 -16.08
N ASP A 104 -8.45 -23.27 -16.16
CA ASP A 104 -7.34 -23.67 -17.01
C ASP A 104 -7.75 -23.72 -18.49
N SER A 105 -6.79 -24.02 -19.38
CA SER A 105 -7.04 -24.16 -20.82
C SER A 105 -8.03 -25.30 -21.18
N TYR A 106 -8.29 -26.22 -20.25
CA TYR A 106 -9.27 -27.30 -20.38
C TYR A 106 -10.60 -26.98 -19.69
N HIS A 107 -10.84 -25.72 -19.30
CA HIS A 107 -12.03 -25.24 -18.60
C HIS A 107 -12.26 -25.91 -17.23
N ARG A 108 -11.21 -26.38 -16.58
CA ARG A 108 -11.24 -26.91 -15.21
C ARG A 108 -10.78 -25.84 -14.23
N ASN A 109 -11.29 -25.89 -13.00
CA ASN A 109 -10.85 -24.99 -11.96
C ASN A 109 -9.37 -25.23 -11.64
N ARG A 110 -8.57 -24.17 -11.70
CA ARG A 110 -7.18 -24.22 -11.24
C ARG A 110 -7.13 -24.42 -9.72
N SER A 111 -6.12 -25.16 -9.27
CA SER A 111 -5.76 -25.33 -7.87
C SER A 111 -4.55 -24.47 -7.53
N ASP A 112 -4.36 -24.21 -6.24
CA ASP A 112 -3.27 -23.39 -5.69
C ASP A 112 -3.23 -21.95 -6.21
N ILE A 113 -4.42 -21.36 -6.32
CA ILE A 113 -4.62 -19.98 -6.74
C ILE A 113 -5.31 -19.15 -5.65
N ALA A 114 -5.07 -17.85 -5.68
CA ALA A 114 -5.85 -16.87 -4.93
C ALA A 114 -6.20 -15.67 -5.83
N TYR A 115 -7.39 -15.11 -5.65
CA TYR A 115 -7.84 -13.96 -6.43
C TYR A 115 -8.75 -13.05 -5.60
N VAL A 116 -8.74 -11.76 -5.93
CA VAL A 116 -9.56 -10.76 -5.27
C VAL A 116 -10.85 -10.56 -6.07
N ALA A 117 -11.98 -10.88 -5.44
CA ALA A 117 -13.31 -10.67 -5.99
C ALA A 117 -14.01 -9.54 -5.22
N GLY A 118 -13.79 -8.30 -5.66
CA GLY A 118 -14.29 -7.11 -4.98
C GLY A 118 -13.68 -6.97 -3.59
N ARG A 119 -14.46 -7.27 -2.54
CA ARG A 119 -14.05 -7.17 -1.12
C ARG A 119 -13.45 -8.45 -0.56
N MET A 120 -13.72 -9.58 -1.23
CA MET A 120 -13.36 -10.90 -0.75
C MET A 120 -12.09 -11.38 -1.44
N LEU A 121 -11.17 -11.94 -0.67
CA LEU A 121 -10.07 -12.76 -1.15
C LEU A 121 -10.54 -14.21 -1.16
N GLU A 122 -10.63 -14.77 -2.35
CA GLU A 122 -10.99 -16.17 -2.57
C GLU A 122 -9.72 -16.98 -2.76
N ILE A 123 -9.60 -18.09 -2.03
CA ILE A 123 -8.42 -18.94 -2.02
C ILE A 123 -8.83 -20.36 -2.37
N ARG A 124 -8.12 -20.99 -3.30
CA ARG A 124 -8.32 -22.39 -3.66
C ARG A 124 -6.99 -23.11 -3.62
N ALA A 125 -6.85 -24.04 -2.70
CA ALA A 125 -5.65 -24.84 -2.53
C ALA A 125 -5.85 -26.27 -3.05
N GLY A 126 -4.78 -26.89 -3.55
CA GLY A 126 -4.77 -28.31 -3.92
C GLY A 126 -4.81 -29.24 -2.70
N VAL A 127 -4.50 -28.72 -1.52
CA VAL A 127 -4.54 -29.43 -0.24
C VAL A 127 -5.33 -28.61 0.77
N ASN A 128 -5.90 -29.27 1.77
CA ASN A 128 -6.58 -28.58 2.85
C ASN A 128 -5.59 -27.75 3.69
N PHE A 129 -6.01 -26.58 4.14
CA PHE A 129 -5.17 -25.70 4.95
C PHE A 129 -6.00 -24.85 5.90
N GLN A 130 -5.36 -24.48 7.00
CA GLN A 130 -5.96 -23.66 8.06
C GLN A 130 -5.17 -22.37 8.30
N HIS A 131 -3.90 -22.32 7.92
CA HIS A 131 -3.04 -21.17 8.16
C HIS A 131 -2.39 -20.68 6.86
N ALA A 132 -2.32 -19.37 6.70
CA ALA A 132 -1.65 -18.72 5.58
C ALA A 132 -1.07 -17.38 6.00
N ILE A 133 0.06 -17.00 5.41
CA ILE A 133 0.67 -15.68 5.54
C ILE A 133 0.28 -14.88 4.31
N MET A 134 -0.29 -13.69 4.52
CA MET A 134 -0.66 -12.78 3.45
C MET A 134 0.24 -11.56 3.47
N GLY A 135 0.89 -11.28 2.33
CA GLY A 135 1.59 -10.03 2.08
C GLY A 135 0.74 -9.12 1.20
N ALA A 136 0.41 -7.92 1.69
CA ALA A 136 -0.36 -6.93 0.96
C ALA A 136 0.26 -5.54 1.07
N TYR A 137 0.18 -4.76 0.00
CA TYR A 137 0.50 -3.34 0.03
C TYR A 137 -0.63 -2.58 0.70
N MET A 138 -0.27 -1.68 1.62
CA MET A 138 -1.23 -0.84 2.35
C MET A 138 -0.99 0.65 2.05
N TYR A 139 -2.07 1.43 2.09
CA TYR A 139 -1.98 2.88 2.11
C TYR A 139 -1.59 3.38 3.51
N PRO A 140 -0.87 4.51 3.60
CA PRO A 140 -0.57 5.13 4.88
C PRO A 140 -1.85 5.63 5.56
N VAL A 141 -1.83 5.71 6.88
CA VAL A 141 -2.90 6.35 7.64
C VAL A 141 -2.71 7.86 7.52
N VAL A 142 -3.70 8.53 6.92
CA VAL A 142 -3.68 9.99 6.68
C VAL A 142 -4.71 10.77 7.53
N THR A 143 -5.61 10.03 8.19
CA THR A 143 -6.70 10.56 9.03
C THR A 143 -6.95 9.57 10.18
N PRO A 144 -7.08 10.03 11.44
CA PRO A 144 -6.94 11.41 11.94
C PRO A 144 -5.49 11.91 11.92
N VAL A 145 -5.28 13.22 12.09
CA VAL A 145 -3.93 13.84 12.07
C VAL A 145 -3.01 13.26 13.14
N SER A 146 -3.57 12.89 14.31
CA SER A 146 -2.81 12.27 15.41
C SER A 146 -2.15 10.96 15.03
N ASP A 147 -2.74 10.23 14.08
CA ASP A 147 -2.34 8.87 13.71
C ASP A 147 -1.60 8.86 12.37
N TYR A 148 -1.24 10.05 11.86
CA TYR A 148 -0.55 10.19 10.59
C TYR A 148 0.79 9.45 10.62
N SER A 149 0.95 8.48 9.72
CA SER A 149 2.17 7.69 9.61
C SER A 149 2.47 7.36 8.15
N SER A 150 3.61 7.84 7.67
CA SER A 150 4.12 7.60 6.32
C SER A 150 5.65 7.57 6.35
N TRP A 151 6.23 6.48 5.84
CA TRP A 151 7.69 6.40 5.68
C TRP A 151 8.19 7.39 4.61
N VAL A 152 7.36 7.72 3.61
CA VAL A 152 7.69 8.73 2.60
C VAL A 152 7.86 10.10 3.26
N ALA A 153 6.99 10.45 4.20
CA ALA A 153 7.13 11.69 4.98
C ALA A 153 8.38 11.75 5.86
N GLN A 154 8.98 10.60 6.18
CA GLN A 154 10.21 10.52 6.98
C GLN A 154 11.47 10.58 6.12
N LEU A 155 11.49 9.86 4.99
CA LEU A 155 12.67 9.75 4.13
C LEU A 155 12.70 10.80 3.02
N GLN A 156 11.55 11.05 2.37
CA GLN A 156 11.43 11.97 1.23
C GLN A 156 10.27 12.96 1.42
N PRO A 157 10.31 13.82 2.46
CA PRO A 157 9.22 14.74 2.75
C PRO A 157 8.93 15.73 1.62
N TRP A 158 9.97 16.13 0.87
CA TRP A 158 9.86 17.10 -0.23
C TRP A 158 8.98 16.62 -1.39
N ALA A 159 8.87 15.30 -1.62
CA ALA A 159 7.94 14.75 -2.59
C ALA A 159 6.47 15.08 -2.23
N ILE A 160 6.14 15.12 -0.94
CA ILE A 160 4.81 15.45 -0.43
C ILE A 160 4.63 16.98 -0.39
N ILE A 161 5.61 17.71 0.15
CA ILE A 161 5.56 19.17 0.31
C ILE A 161 5.43 19.86 -1.06
N ASN A 162 6.26 19.49 -2.04
CA ASN A 162 6.25 20.12 -3.36
C ASN A 162 4.96 19.82 -4.11
N GLU A 163 4.41 18.61 -4.00
CA GLU A 163 3.13 18.25 -4.61
C GLU A 163 1.96 19.01 -3.94
N ALA A 164 1.97 19.13 -2.61
CA ALA A 164 0.96 19.89 -1.90
C ALA A 164 1.03 21.39 -2.26
N ALA A 165 2.22 21.99 -2.26
CA ALA A 165 2.43 23.39 -2.63
C ALA A 165 1.99 23.67 -4.08
N ARG A 166 2.30 22.77 -5.03
CA ARG A 166 1.88 22.84 -6.43
C ARG A 166 0.36 22.91 -6.59
N VAL A 167 -0.38 22.10 -5.82
CA VAL A 167 -1.84 22.08 -5.80
C VAL A 167 -2.40 23.40 -5.24
N ILE A 168 -1.82 23.90 -4.15
CA ILE A 168 -2.23 25.19 -3.57
C ILE A 168 -1.95 26.35 -4.54
N PHE A 169 -0.76 26.40 -5.15
CA PHE A 169 -0.45 27.41 -6.17
C PHE A 169 -1.43 27.36 -7.33
N LYS A 170 -1.79 26.17 -7.82
CA LYS A 170 -2.78 26.03 -8.88
C LYS A 170 -4.16 26.53 -8.46
N MET A 171 -4.57 26.20 -7.23
CA MET A 171 -5.86 26.59 -6.68
C MET A 171 -6.01 28.11 -6.53
N ILE A 172 -4.94 28.83 -6.17
CA ILE A 172 -4.96 30.28 -6.01
C ILE A 172 -4.68 31.05 -7.31
N GLY A 173 -4.50 30.36 -8.45
CA GLY A 173 -4.27 30.96 -9.76
C GLY A 173 -2.81 31.34 -10.06
N TYR A 174 -1.87 30.83 -9.27
CA TYR A 174 -0.43 31.07 -9.40
C TYR A 174 0.20 30.04 -10.34
N ASP A 175 -0.18 30.14 -11.62
CA ASP A 175 0.09 29.13 -12.64
C ASP A 175 1.58 28.96 -12.98
N GLU A 176 2.35 30.06 -12.99
CA GLU A 176 3.80 29.99 -13.23
C GLU A 176 4.54 29.27 -12.11
N GLN A 177 4.24 29.57 -10.84
CA GLN A 177 4.81 28.83 -9.72
C GLN A 177 4.38 27.37 -9.75
N SER A 178 3.10 27.08 -10.00
CA SER A 178 2.61 25.71 -10.12
C SER A 178 3.36 24.93 -11.23
N ALA A 179 3.66 25.58 -12.37
CA ALA A 179 4.43 24.98 -13.46
C ALA A 179 5.89 24.68 -13.05
N GLN A 180 6.54 25.56 -12.30
CA GLN A 180 7.88 25.30 -11.77
C GLN A 180 7.88 24.12 -10.80
N TYR A 181 6.91 24.06 -9.89
CA TYR A 181 6.78 22.96 -8.94
C TYR A 181 6.43 21.62 -9.61
N ASN A 182 5.76 21.60 -10.77
CA ASN A 182 5.59 20.35 -11.53
C ASN A 182 6.92 19.67 -11.86
N THR A 183 7.96 20.46 -12.19
CA THR A 183 9.28 19.94 -12.55
C THR A 183 9.98 19.36 -11.31
N LEU A 184 9.97 20.10 -10.21
CA LEU A 184 10.54 19.65 -8.93
C LEU A 184 9.85 18.38 -8.42
N VAL A 185 8.52 18.32 -8.49
CA VAL A 185 7.76 17.12 -8.14
C VAL A 185 8.20 15.94 -9.00
N ALA A 186 8.37 16.12 -10.30
CA ALA A 186 8.81 15.02 -11.16
C ALA A 186 10.18 14.47 -10.73
N GLU A 187 11.14 15.34 -10.40
CA GLU A 187 12.46 14.96 -9.91
C GLU A 187 12.37 14.21 -8.57
N GLU A 188 11.61 14.73 -7.61
CA GLU A 188 11.40 14.12 -6.30
C GLU A 188 10.76 12.72 -6.40
N TYR A 189 9.81 12.53 -7.32
CA TYR A 189 9.19 11.22 -7.52
C TYR A 189 10.15 10.23 -8.21
N GLN A 190 11.08 10.68 -9.05
CA GLN A 190 12.13 9.81 -9.59
C GLN A 190 13.08 9.36 -8.48
N LEU A 191 13.50 10.28 -7.61
CA LEU A 191 14.33 9.95 -6.44
C LEU A 191 13.63 9.00 -5.47
N LEU A 192 12.33 9.23 -5.23
CA LEU A 192 11.50 8.34 -4.42
C LEU A 192 11.47 6.92 -4.99
N LYS A 193 11.35 6.77 -6.31
CA LYS A 193 11.38 5.46 -6.96
C LYS A 193 12.73 4.77 -6.84
N MET A 194 13.82 5.51 -7.04
CA MET A 194 15.18 4.97 -6.92
C MET A 194 15.48 4.46 -5.50
N THR A 195 15.06 5.22 -4.48
CA THR A 195 15.32 4.90 -3.06
C THR A 195 14.31 3.93 -2.46
N GLY A 196 13.06 3.99 -2.93
CA GLY A 196 11.95 3.18 -2.46
C GLY A 196 11.97 1.74 -2.96
N LEU A 197 12.62 1.47 -4.11
CA LEU A 197 12.76 0.12 -4.68
C LEU A 197 14.07 -0.59 -4.32
N ALA A 198 15.05 0.15 -3.78
CA ALA A 198 16.33 -0.41 -3.36
C ALA A 198 16.26 -0.92 -1.91
N ASP A 199 15.77 -2.15 -1.74
CA ASP A 199 15.71 -2.81 -0.41
C ASP A 199 17.01 -3.48 -0.01
N VAL A 200 17.78 -3.93 -1.01
CA VAL A 200 19.06 -4.60 -0.82
C VAL A 200 20.14 -3.66 -1.33
N GLY A 201 20.98 -3.20 -0.41
CA GLY A 201 22.20 -2.48 -0.76
C GLY A 201 23.19 -3.45 -1.40
N TYR A 202 23.78 -3.05 -2.53
CA TYR A 202 24.91 -3.74 -3.16
C TYR A 202 26.23 -3.27 -2.56
#